data_AF-A0A954MSR6-F1
#
_entry.id   AF-A0A954MSR6-F1
#
_cell.length_a   1.000
_cell.length_b   1.000
_cell.length_c   1.000
_cell.angle_alpha   90.00
_cell.angle_beta   90.00
_cell.angle_gamma   90.00
#
_symmetry.space_group_name_H-M   'P 1'
#
loop_
_entity.id
_entity.type
_entity.pdbx_description
1 polymer ?
#
loop_
_entity_poly.entity_id
_entity_poly.type
_entity_poly.pdbx_seq_one_letter_code
_entity_poly.pdbx_strand_id
1 'polypeptide(L)'
;MPEIPEPGSTETCDTAGVIGPAVNVIASLQATEALKILSGQLELVEPALTVVDVWEGTWRRMKLQQPDLREHCPACSQGERLWLSGHRGGQSVVLCGRNSVQIAPGERLRSSLKEMADRLRQVGTVRETPFLLVFTPPVDGIEITLFADGRAIISGTDDPARARTLYAQYVGA
;
A
#
# COMPACT_ATOMS: atom_id res chain seq x y z
N MET A 1 -6.46 14.98 -13.30
CA MET A 1 -5.91 14.35 -12.08
C MET A 1 -4.54 13.78 -12.46
N PRO A 2 -3.46 14.08 -11.72
CA PRO A 2 -2.18 13.43 -11.99
C PRO A 2 -2.34 11.91 -11.90
N GLU A 3 -1.61 11.20 -12.76
CA GLU A 3 -1.63 9.74 -12.83
C GLU A 3 -1.04 9.15 -11.55
N ILE A 4 -1.64 8.07 -11.04
CA ILE A 4 -1.17 7.41 -9.82
C ILE A 4 0.17 6.72 -10.16
N PRO A 5 1.20 6.79 -9.28
CA PRO A 5 2.44 6.06 -9.49
C PRO A 5 2.18 4.58 -9.70
N GLU A 6 3.00 3.94 -10.54
CA GLU A 6 2.82 2.51 -10.82
C GLU A 6 2.95 1.68 -9.53
N PRO A 7 2.17 0.59 -9.37
CA PRO A 7 2.31 -0.32 -8.25
C PRO A 7 3.77 -0.75 -8.07
N GLY A 8 4.30 -0.60 -6.86
CA GLY A 8 5.69 -0.95 -6.59
C GLY A 8 6.74 -0.01 -7.15
N SER A 9 6.38 1.15 -7.70
CA SER A 9 7.35 2.19 -8.10
C SER A 9 7.91 3.00 -6.93
N THR A 10 7.21 3.00 -5.78
CA THR A 10 7.64 3.66 -4.54
C THR A 10 7.90 2.63 -3.44
N GLU A 11 8.83 2.96 -2.54
CA GLU A 11 9.09 2.13 -1.37
C GLU A 11 7.93 2.21 -0.36
N THR A 12 7.72 1.13 0.40
CA THR A 12 6.80 1.09 1.53
C THR A 12 7.56 1.35 2.83
N CYS A 13 6.85 1.64 3.92
CA CYS A 13 7.48 1.73 5.25
C CYS A 13 8.18 0.43 5.66
N ASP A 14 7.77 -0.71 5.10
CA ASP A 14 8.38 -2.01 5.33
C ASP A 14 9.66 -2.23 4.52
N THR A 15 9.84 -1.55 3.38
CA THR A 15 11.04 -1.67 2.56
C THR A 15 12.05 -0.54 2.80
N ALA A 16 11.60 0.71 2.90
CA ALA A 16 12.46 1.87 3.19
C ALA A 16 12.75 2.05 4.69
N GLY A 17 11.90 1.49 5.55
CA GLY A 17 11.88 1.79 6.97
C GLY A 17 11.11 3.09 7.30
N VAL A 18 10.88 3.30 8.59
CA VAL A 18 10.21 4.51 9.11
C VAL A 18 10.71 4.83 10.52
N ILE A 19 10.76 6.13 10.85
CA ILE A 19 11.05 6.58 12.22
C ILE A 19 9.82 6.26 13.08
N GLY A 20 9.90 5.25 13.95
CA GLY A 20 8.80 4.83 14.82
C GLY A 20 8.10 5.97 15.58
N PRO A 21 8.84 6.92 16.19
CA PRO A 21 8.25 8.12 16.78
C PRO A 21 7.39 8.96 15.84
N ALA A 22 7.72 9.05 14.54
CA ALA A 22 6.90 9.77 13.56
C ALA A 22 5.52 9.13 13.43
N VAL A 23 5.48 7.79 13.34
CA VAL A 23 4.24 7.02 13.28
C VAL A 23 3.40 7.25 14.54
N ASN A 24 4.02 7.19 15.72
CA ASN A 24 3.33 7.40 17.00
C ASN A 24 2.72 8.80 17.12
N VAL A 25 3.42 9.85 16.68
CA VAL A 25 2.91 11.22 16.70
C VAL A 25 1.67 11.33 15.79
N ILE A 26 1.77 10.87 14.54
CA ILE A 26 0.64 10.93 13.60
C ILE A 26 -0.55 10.09 14.09
N ALA A 27 -0.30 8.88 14.58
CA ALA A 27 -1.35 8.01 15.14
C ALA A 27 -2.05 8.66 16.34
N SER A 28 -1.31 9.31 17.23
CA SER A 28 -1.88 10.01 18.39
C SER A 28 -2.75 11.20 17.98
N LEU A 29 -2.33 11.96 16.97
CA LEU A 29 -3.13 13.05 16.41
C LEU A 29 -4.43 12.51 15.77
N GLN A 30 -4.34 11.43 14.98
CA GLN A 30 -5.51 10.80 14.36
C GLN A 30 -6.49 10.24 15.41
N ALA A 31 -5.98 9.57 16.45
CA ALA A 31 -6.80 9.07 17.55
C ALA A 31 -7.53 10.20 18.27
N THR A 32 -6.86 11.34 18.47
CA THR A 32 -7.47 12.52 19.08
C THR A 32 -8.59 13.10 18.23
N GLU A 33 -8.41 13.22 16.91
CA GLU A 33 -9.47 13.69 16.01
C GLU A 33 -10.65 12.69 15.96
N ALA A 34 -10.37 11.38 15.97
CA ALA A 34 -11.41 10.35 16.05
C ALA A 34 -12.23 10.46 17.35
N LEU A 35 -11.59 10.73 18.49
CA LEU A 35 -12.29 10.95 19.76
C LEU A 35 -13.21 12.16 19.71
N LYS A 36 -12.81 13.27 19.08
CA LYS A 36 -13.69 14.43 18.88
C LYS A 36 -14.92 14.07 18.05
N ILE A 37 -14.74 13.30 16.98
CA ILE A 37 -15.85 12.83 16.12
C ILE A 37 -16.81 11.95 16.93
N LEU A 38 -16.29 10.94 17.62
CA LEU A 38 -17.10 9.95 18.34
C LEU A 38 -17.86 10.54 19.53
N SER A 39 -17.31 11.59 20.14
CA SER A 39 -17.96 12.32 21.23
C SER A 39 -18.95 13.39 20.75
N GLY A 40 -19.08 13.58 19.44
CA GLY A 40 -20.02 14.52 18.82
C GLY A 40 -19.52 15.96 18.73
N GLN A 41 -18.25 16.23 19.07
CA GLN A 41 -17.63 17.56 18.97
C GLN A 41 -17.05 17.82 17.58
N LEU A 42 -17.89 17.74 16.55
CA LEU A 42 -17.48 17.90 15.15
C LEU A 42 -16.96 19.30 14.84
N GLU A 43 -17.42 20.33 15.56
CA GLU A 43 -16.95 21.70 15.47
C GLU A 43 -15.48 21.88 15.86
N LEU A 44 -14.92 20.94 16.63
CA LEU A 44 -13.51 20.93 17.05
C LEU A 44 -12.59 20.20 16.04
N VAL A 45 -13.17 19.58 15.01
CA VAL A 45 -12.45 18.86 13.96
C VAL A 45 -12.14 19.82 12.83
N GLU A 46 -10.85 20.09 12.60
CA GLU A 46 -10.42 21.00 11.54
C GLU A 46 -10.02 20.22 10.27
N PRO A 47 -10.66 20.46 9.11
CA PRO A 47 -10.25 19.86 7.83
C PRO A 47 -8.95 20.51 7.34
N ALA A 48 -7.81 20.02 7.84
CA ALA A 48 -6.49 20.52 7.51
C ALA A 48 -5.51 19.40 7.21
N LEU A 49 -4.62 19.65 6.25
CA LEU A 49 -3.43 18.84 6.03
C LEU A 49 -2.37 19.23 7.06
N THR A 50 -2.07 18.32 7.97
CA THR A 50 -1.00 18.47 8.95
C THR A 50 0.23 17.71 8.48
N VAL A 51 1.34 18.42 8.31
CA VAL A 51 2.66 17.87 7.98
C VAL A 51 3.56 18.04 9.21
N VAL A 52 4.09 16.93 9.71
CA VAL A 52 4.97 16.91 10.88
C VAL A 52 6.30 16.31 10.46
N ASP A 53 7.37 17.07 10.67
CA ASP A 53 8.73 16.56 10.63
C ASP A 53 9.21 16.38 12.08
N VAL A 54 9.31 15.13 12.54
CA VAL A 54 9.74 14.85 13.91
C VAL A 54 11.25 14.98 14.12
N TRP A 55 12.03 14.99 13.03
CA TRP A 55 13.48 15.09 13.11
C TRP A 55 13.90 16.55 13.28
N GLU A 56 13.38 17.41 12.42
CA GLU A 56 13.59 18.87 12.50
C GLU A 56 12.64 19.54 13.51
N GLY A 57 11.66 18.80 14.04
CA GLY A 57 10.68 19.31 15.00
C GLY A 57 9.71 20.33 14.39
N THR A 58 9.47 20.30 13.08
CA THR A 58 8.63 21.29 12.39
C THR A 58 7.20 20.81 12.22
N TRP A 59 6.27 21.77 12.33
CA TRP A 59 4.84 21.54 12.23
C TRP A 59 4.26 22.53 11.23
N ARG A 60 3.63 22.02 10.17
CA ARG A 60 2.93 22.83 9.18
C ARG A 60 1.50 22.34 9.07
N ARG A 61 0.55 23.26 9.16
CA ARG A 61 -0.86 22.97 9.00
C ARG A 61 -1.45 23.86 7.93
N MET A 62 -2.10 23.24 6.95
CA MET A 62 -2.73 23.92 5.83
C MET A 62 -4.22 23.59 5.83
N LYS A 63 -5.07 24.61 5.99
CA LYS A 63 -6.52 24.41 5.92
C LYS A 63 -6.90 23.99 4.50
N LEU A 64 -7.67 22.93 4.39
CA LEU A 64 -8.20 22.46 3.11
C LEU A 64 -9.47 23.26 2.80
N GLN A 65 -9.30 24.46 2.25
CA GLN A 65 -10.43 25.28 1.77
C GLN A 65 -10.58 25.15 0.26
N GLN A 66 -11.27 24.12 -0.23
CA GLN A 66 -11.66 24.08 -1.65
C GLN A 66 -13.02 23.39 -1.88
N PRO A 67 -14.12 24.16 -2.01
CA PRO A 67 -15.38 23.68 -2.59
C PRO A 67 -15.17 23.15 -4.01
N ASP A 68 -14.31 23.82 -4.78
CA ASP A 68 -14.15 23.67 -6.23
C ASP A 68 -13.56 22.29 -6.62
N LEU A 69 -12.79 21.66 -5.73
CA LEU A 69 -12.27 20.31 -5.95
C LEU A 69 -13.37 19.26 -6.03
N ARG A 70 -14.55 19.52 -5.45
CA ARG A 70 -15.65 18.55 -5.45
C ARG A 70 -16.48 18.60 -6.73
N GLU A 71 -16.66 19.78 -7.32
CA GLU A 71 -17.62 19.98 -8.42
C GLU A 71 -17.35 19.05 -9.61
N HIS A 72 -16.07 18.85 -9.94
CA HIS A 72 -15.64 18.04 -11.07
C HIS A 72 -14.85 16.79 -10.66
N CYS A 73 -14.95 16.36 -9.40
CA CYS A 73 -14.25 15.17 -8.94
C CYS A 73 -14.94 13.90 -9.47
N PRO A 74 -14.24 13.04 -10.24
CA PRO A 74 -14.82 11.77 -10.72
C PRO A 74 -15.37 10.92 -9.56
N ALA A 75 -14.71 10.95 -8.40
CA ALA A 75 -15.22 10.27 -7.22
C ALA A 75 -16.35 11.08 -6.52
N CYS A 76 -16.07 12.27 -5.99
CA CYS A 76 -17.01 12.94 -5.10
C CYS A 76 -18.31 13.40 -5.79
N SER A 77 -18.26 13.87 -7.04
CA SER A 77 -19.46 14.34 -7.76
C SER A 77 -20.00 13.35 -8.78
N GLN A 78 -19.13 12.62 -9.49
CA GLN A 78 -19.56 11.71 -10.56
C GLN A 78 -19.78 10.26 -10.08
N GLY A 79 -19.41 9.95 -8.83
CA GLY A 79 -19.64 8.63 -8.24
C GLY A 79 -18.71 7.54 -8.77
N GLU A 80 -17.69 7.86 -9.57
CA GLU A 80 -16.73 6.88 -10.07
C GLU A 80 -15.91 6.30 -8.92
N ARG A 81 -15.98 4.99 -8.74
CA ARG A 81 -15.24 4.24 -7.71
C ARG A 81 -14.51 3.07 -8.37
N LEU A 82 -13.52 3.38 -9.20
CA LEU A 82 -12.82 2.43 -10.08
C LEU A 82 -12.23 1.22 -9.35
N TRP A 83 -11.82 1.38 -8.09
CA TRP A 83 -11.28 0.31 -7.24
C TRP A 83 -12.33 -0.40 -6.39
N LEU A 84 -13.38 0.31 -5.96
CA LEU A 84 -14.43 -0.25 -5.09
C LEU A 84 -15.24 -1.34 -5.82
N SER A 85 -15.43 -1.17 -7.14
CA SER A 85 -16.13 -2.15 -7.98
C SER A 85 -15.28 -3.37 -8.32
N GLY A 86 -14.02 -3.44 -7.89
CA GLY A 86 -13.09 -4.54 -8.17
C GLY A 86 -12.63 -4.64 -9.63
N HIS A 87 -13.05 -3.73 -10.52
CA HIS A 87 -12.70 -3.78 -11.94
C HIS A 87 -11.22 -3.44 -12.20
N ARG A 88 -10.59 -2.67 -11.30
CA ARG A 88 -9.14 -2.40 -11.28
C ARG A 88 -8.40 -3.09 -10.13
N GLY A 89 -9.10 -3.87 -9.29
CA GLY A 89 -8.47 -4.59 -8.19
C GLY A 89 -7.80 -5.88 -8.67
N GLY A 90 -6.67 -6.24 -8.08
CA GLY A 90 -6.05 -7.55 -8.35
C GLY A 90 -6.96 -8.70 -7.94
N GLN A 91 -7.09 -9.72 -8.79
CA GLN A 91 -7.79 -10.95 -8.45
C GLN A 91 -6.90 -11.85 -7.60
N SER A 92 -7.44 -12.41 -6.53
CA SER A 92 -6.75 -13.43 -5.73
C SER A 92 -7.50 -14.75 -5.80
N VAL A 93 -6.81 -15.82 -6.16
CA VAL A 93 -7.36 -17.19 -6.21
C VAL A 93 -6.55 -18.08 -5.28
N VAL A 94 -7.23 -18.78 -4.37
CA VAL A 94 -6.60 -19.80 -3.52
C VAL A 94 -6.23 -21.01 -4.37
N LEU A 95 -4.97 -21.45 -4.30
CA LEU A 95 -4.53 -22.67 -4.96
C LEU A 95 -4.78 -23.85 -4.01
N CYS A 96 -5.96 -24.47 -4.14
CA CYS A 96 -6.39 -25.57 -3.30
C CYS A 96 -5.32 -26.67 -3.18
N GLY A 97 -5.02 -27.08 -1.94
CA GLY A 97 -4.05 -28.13 -1.64
C GLY A 97 -2.57 -27.70 -1.67
N ARG A 98 -2.26 -26.41 -1.82
CA ARG A 98 -0.88 -25.91 -1.91
C ARG A 98 -0.50 -24.86 -0.86
N ASN A 99 -1.34 -24.61 0.15
CA ASN A 99 -1.16 -23.56 1.16
C ASN A 99 -0.63 -22.25 0.55
N SER A 100 -1.25 -21.84 -0.57
CA SER A 100 -0.79 -20.70 -1.35
C SER A 100 -1.96 -19.96 -1.99
N VAL A 101 -1.77 -18.67 -2.18
CA VAL A 101 -2.71 -17.78 -2.86
C VAL A 101 -1.99 -17.15 -4.04
N GLN A 102 -2.60 -17.28 -5.22
CA GLN A 102 -2.16 -16.55 -6.41
C GLN A 102 -2.84 -15.18 -6.45
N ILE A 103 -2.04 -14.14 -6.67
CA ILE A 103 -2.50 -12.77 -6.88
C ILE A 103 -2.18 -12.41 -8.32
N ALA A 104 -3.19 -11.94 -9.05
CA ALA A 104 -3.07 -11.39 -10.38
C ALA A 104 -3.46 -9.90 -10.32
N PRO A 105 -2.54 -8.96 -10.52
CA PRO A 105 -2.88 -7.54 -10.47
C PRO A 105 -3.83 -7.17 -11.63
N GLY A 106 -4.65 -6.14 -11.43
CA GLY A 106 -5.59 -5.65 -12.45
C GLY A 106 -4.91 -5.00 -13.66
N GLU A 107 -3.67 -4.52 -13.47
CA GLU A 107 -2.80 -3.97 -14.52
C GLU A 107 -1.42 -4.64 -14.43
N ARG A 108 -0.74 -4.82 -15.58
CA ARG A 108 0.61 -5.40 -15.60
C ARG A 108 1.60 -4.46 -14.94
N LEU A 109 2.43 -5.00 -14.05
CA LEU A 109 3.64 -4.30 -13.58
C LEU A 109 4.53 -4.00 -14.78
N ARG A 110 4.95 -2.74 -14.92
CA ARG A 110 5.89 -2.30 -15.98
C ARG A 110 7.33 -2.18 -15.48
N SER A 111 7.54 -2.27 -14.18
CA SER A 111 8.86 -2.33 -13.55
C SER A 111 9.57 -3.65 -13.82
N SER A 112 10.89 -3.60 -13.97
CA SER A 112 11.68 -4.78 -14.31
C SER A 112 11.83 -5.71 -13.09
N LEU A 113 11.87 -7.02 -13.33
CA LEU A 113 12.17 -8.00 -12.26
C LEU A 113 13.51 -7.70 -11.57
N LYS A 114 14.46 -7.10 -12.30
CA LYS A 114 15.76 -6.71 -11.79
C LYS A 114 15.68 -5.58 -10.76
N GLU A 115 14.96 -4.51 -11.07
CA GLU A 115 14.75 -3.39 -10.13
C GLU A 115 14.05 -3.89 -8.86
N MET A 116 13.06 -4.77 -9.02
CA MET A 116 12.38 -5.41 -7.90
C MET A 116 13.33 -6.28 -7.06
N ALA A 117 14.22 -7.05 -7.71
CA ALA A 117 15.22 -7.86 -7.05
C ALA A 117 16.17 -7.02 -6.21
N ASP A 118 16.69 -5.93 -6.79
CA ASP A 118 17.63 -5.03 -6.12
C ASP A 118 17.01 -4.38 -4.88
N ARG A 119 15.73 -4.00 -4.93
CA ARG A 119 15.00 -3.50 -3.76
C ARG A 119 14.81 -4.59 -2.70
N LEU A 120 14.30 -5.76 -3.10
CA LEU A 120 13.94 -6.81 -2.14
C LEU A 120 15.15 -7.48 -1.46
N ARG A 121 16.33 -7.45 -2.09
CA ARG A 121 17.60 -7.91 -1.49
C ARG A 121 17.96 -7.17 -0.21
N GLN A 122 17.47 -5.94 -0.01
CA GLN A 122 17.73 -5.15 1.19
C GLN A 122 16.96 -5.66 2.41
N VAL A 123 15.86 -6.39 2.20
CA VAL A 123 14.93 -6.81 3.27
C VAL A 123 14.81 -8.32 3.42
N GLY A 124 15.35 -9.12 2.50
CA GLY A 124 15.29 -10.59 2.60
C GLY A 124 16.08 -11.31 1.50
N THR A 125 15.85 -12.61 1.35
CA THR A 125 16.58 -13.43 0.37
C THR A 125 15.87 -13.40 -0.97
N VAL A 126 16.60 -13.12 -2.05
CA VAL A 126 16.06 -13.07 -3.41
C VAL A 126 16.79 -14.08 -4.31
N ARG A 127 16.02 -14.88 -5.04
CA ARG A 127 16.48 -15.72 -6.14
C ARG A 127 15.87 -15.21 -7.43
N GLU A 128 16.72 -14.71 -8.32
CA GLU A 128 16.29 -14.09 -9.58
C GLU A 128 16.62 -15.02 -10.76
N THR A 129 15.69 -15.12 -11.70
CA THR A 129 15.89 -15.74 -13.02
C THR A 129 15.36 -14.79 -14.09
N PRO A 130 15.62 -15.04 -15.39
CA PRO A 130 15.08 -14.20 -16.46
C PRO A 130 13.55 -14.11 -16.53
N PHE A 131 12.83 -15.03 -15.87
CA PHE A 131 11.36 -15.16 -16.01
C PHE A 131 10.58 -14.91 -14.71
N LEU A 132 11.23 -15.10 -13.56
CA LEU A 132 10.61 -14.98 -12.25
C LEU A 132 11.61 -14.58 -11.17
N LEU A 133 11.08 -14.01 -10.11
CA LEU A 133 11.76 -13.65 -8.87
C LEU A 133 11.13 -14.43 -7.73
N VAL A 134 11.93 -15.10 -6.91
CA VAL A 134 11.49 -15.69 -5.64
C VAL A 134 12.07 -14.88 -4.51
N PHE A 135 11.22 -14.34 -3.65
CA PHE A 135 11.57 -13.57 -2.48
C PHE A 135 11.12 -14.31 -1.22
N THR A 136 12.04 -14.49 -0.29
CA THR A 136 11.78 -15.03 1.04
C THR A 136 11.98 -13.91 2.05
N PRO A 137 10.90 -13.30 2.56
CA PRO A 137 11.00 -12.32 3.63
C PRO A 137 11.53 -12.98 4.91
N PRO A 138 12.03 -12.20 5.89
CA PRO A 138 12.50 -12.70 7.18
C PRO A 138 11.36 -13.20 8.10
N VAL A 139 10.14 -13.29 7.57
CA VAL A 139 8.96 -13.85 8.24
C VAL A 139 8.91 -15.34 7.94
N ASP A 140 8.94 -16.16 8.99
CA ASP A 140 8.96 -17.62 8.85
C ASP A 140 7.77 -18.17 8.06
N GLY A 141 8.08 -19.10 7.16
CA GLY A 141 7.09 -19.88 6.42
C GLY A 141 6.48 -19.19 5.21
N ILE A 142 6.91 -17.97 4.84
CA ILE A 142 6.40 -17.24 3.67
C ILE A 142 7.41 -17.24 2.53
N GLU A 143 6.93 -17.49 1.31
CA GLU A 143 7.70 -17.33 0.08
C GLU A 143 6.82 -16.63 -0.97
N ILE A 144 7.39 -15.65 -1.68
CA ILE A 144 6.71 -14.87 -2.70
C ILE A 144 7.38 -15.12 -4.04
N THR A 145 6.69 -15.81 -4.95
CA THR A 145 7.14 -15.95 -6.34
C THR A 145 6.46 -14.89 -7.20
N LEU A 146 7.21 -13.95 -7.76
CA LEU A 146 6.75 -12.87 -8.63
C LEU A 146 7.12 -13.17 -10.09
N PHE A 147 6.17 -12.99 -11.00
CA PHE A 147 6.36 -13.14 -12.44
C PHE A 147 6.51 -11.77 -13.11
N ALA A 148 7.12 -11.75 -14.30
CA ALA A 148 7.35 -10.50 -15.06
C ALA A 148 6.07 -9.73 -15.45
N ASP A 149 4.91 -10.39 -15.43
CA ASP A 149 3.61 -9.75 -15.69
C ASP A 149 2.94 -9.21 -14.41
N GLY A 150 3.62 -9.31 -13.27
CA GLY A 150 3.15 -8.84 -11.98
C GLY A 150 2.32 -9.85 -11.19
N ARG A 151 1.99 -11.02 -11.77
CA ARG A 151 1.37 -12.08 -10.98
C ARG A 151 2.32 -12.51 -9.86
N ALA A 152 1.76 -12.87 -8.72
CA ALA A 152 2.52 -13.46 -7.63
C ALA A 152 1.83 -14.72 -7.09
N ILE A 153 2.63 -15.64 -6.58
CA ILE A 153 2.19 -16.75 -5.75
C ILE A 153 2.76 -16.53 -4.36
N ILE A 154 1.88 -16.39 -3.38
CA ILE A 154 2.24 -16.28 -1.97
C ILE A 154 2.08 -17.66 -1.36
N SER A 155 3.19 -18.32 -1.07
CA SER A 155 3.25 -19.61 -0.39
C SER A 155 3.35 -19.40 1.12
N GLY A 156 2.71 -20.29 1.89
CA GLY A 156 2.68 -20.23 3.35
C GLY A 156 1.39 -19.67 3.95
N THR A 157 0.39 -19.37 3.11
CA THR A 157 -0.93 -18.90 3.53
C THR A 157 -1.99 -19.36 2.53
N ASP A 158 -3.15 -19.79 3.03
CA ASP A 158 -4.37 -20.03 2.27
C ASP A 158 -5.39 -18.89 2.41
N ASP A 159 -5.16 -17.97 3.35
CA ASP A 159 -5.94 -16.74 3.53
C ASP A 159 -5.62 -15.69 2.44
N PRO A 160 -6.61 -15.34 1.57
CA PRO A 160 -6.43 -14.31 0.55
C PRO A 160 -6.18 -12.91 1.12
N ALA A 161 -6.70 -12.59 2.31
CA ALA A 161 -6.49 -11.29 2.92
C ALA A 161 -5.03 -11.12 3.31
N ARG A 162 -4.47 -12.08 4.05
CA ARG A 162 -3.04 -12.12 4.38
C ARG A 162 -2.15 -12.10 3.15
N ALA A 163 -2.48 -12.87 2.12
CA ALA A 163 -1.71 -12.87 0.87
C ALA A 163 -1.68 -11.49 0.19
N ARG A 164 -2.82 -10.79 0.11
CA ARG A 164 -2.90 -9.44 -0.45
C ARG A 164 -2.10 -8.44 0.36
N THR A 165 -2.10 -8.56 1.69
CA THR A 165 -1.25 -7.72 2.56
C THR A 165 0.23 -7.93 2.26
N LEU A 166 0.69 -9.18 2.20
CA LEU A 166 2.10 -9.49 1.89
C LEU A 166 2.51 -8.99 0.50
N TYR A 167 1.64 -9.13 -0.49
CA TYR A 167 1.88 -8.59 -1.83
C TYR A 167 1.98 -7.06 -1.82
N ALA A 168 1.04 -6.37 -1.19
CA ALA A 168 1.06 -4.91 -1.08
C ALA A 168 2.30 -4.40 -0.31
N GLN A 169 2.73 -5.12 0.72
CA GLN A 169 3.86 -4.79 1.57
C GLN A 169 5.20 -4.81 0.80
N TYR A 170 5.44 -5.87 0.03
CA TYR A 170 6.75 -6.12 -0.58
C TYR A 170 6.80 -5.79 -2.08
N VAL A 171 5.72 -6.03 -2.81
CA VAL A 171 5.65 -5.78 -4.25
C VAL A 171 5.17 -4.35 -4.51
N GLY A 172 4.22 -3.86 -3.70
CA GLY A 172 3.55 -2.57 -3.88
C GLY A 172 2.33 -2.73 -4.79
N ALA A 173 1.17 -2.30 -4.29
CA ALA A 173 -0.12 -2.33 -4.98
C ALA A 173 -0.52 -0.93 -5.45
#